data_AF-A0A2G2WJK0-F1
#
_entry.id   AF-A0A2G2WJK0-F1
#
_cell.length_a   1.000
_cell.length_b   1.000
_cell.length_c   1.000
_cell.angle_alpha   90.00
_cell.angle_beta   90.00
_cell.angle_gamma   90.00
#
_symmetry.space_group_name_H-M   'P 1'
#
loop_
_entity.id
_entity.type
_entity.pdbx_description
1 polymer ?
#
loop_
_entity_poly.entity_id
_entity_poly.type
_entity_poly.pdbx_seq_one_letter_code
_entity_poly.pdbx_strand_id
1 'polypeptide(L)'
;MKEGQKDIYYIIGESKKLFENSSFLERLKKKEYEVIYMVDAIDEYVVGQLKEYDCKKLDSSTKEGLKLVDIFTKALPKFRFETLHEQLGVTSKHLKEEC
;
A
#
# COMPACT_ATOMS: atom_id res chain seq x y z
N MET A 1 13.86 1.30 -11.16
CA MET A 1 12.40 1.19 -11.39
C MET A 1 12.11 0.30 -12.57
N LYS A 2 11.21 -0.68 -12.40
CA LYS A 2 10.85 -1.65 -13.44
C LYS A 2 10.15 -0.95 -14.63
N GLU A 3 10.36 -1.46 -15.84
CA GLU A 3 9.61 -1.00 -17.02
C GLU A 3 8.10 -1.19 -16.79
N GLY A 4 7.35 -0.09 -16.81
CA GLY A 4 5.91 -0.06 -16.50
C GLY A 4 5.54 0.51 -15.12
N GLN A 5 6.52 0.75 -14.24
CA GLN A 5 6.29 1.43 -12.97
C GLN A 5 6.12 2.94 -13.17
N LYS A 6 4.86 3.41 -13.13
CA LYS A 6 4.50 4.83 -13.30
C LYS A 6 4.68 5.64 -12.02
N ASP A 7 4.42 5.04 -10.87
CA ASP A 7 4.40 5.72 -9.56
C ASP A 7 5.50 5.17 -8.64
N ILE A 8 5.91 5.99 -7.67
CA ILE A 8 6.86 5.63 -6.62
C ILE A 8 6.05 5.13 -5.43
N TYR A 9 6.17 3.83 -5.16
CA TYR A 9 5.51 3.20 -4.02
C TYR A 9 6.39 3.34 -2.78
N TYR A 10 5.81 3.82 -1.69
CA TYR A 10 6.48 3.88 -0.39
C TYR A 10 5.62 3.25 0.70
N ILE A 11 6.24 2.89 1.81
CA ILE A 11 5.57 2.41 3.02
C ILE A 11 6.24 3.03 4.24
N ILE A 12 5.44 3.57 5.15
CA ILE A 12 5.92 4.19 6.39
C ILE A 12 5.53 3.32 7.57
N GLY A 13 6.48 3.07 8.47
CA GLY A 13 6.21 2.63 9.83
C GLY A 13 7.43 2.07 10.55
N GLU A 14 7.21 1.55 11.74
CA GLU A 14 8.27 1.40 12.75
C GLU A 14 9.40 0.41 12.39
N SER A 15 9.13 -0.60 11.55
CA SER A 15 10.16 -1.59 11.22
C SER A 15 9.95 -2.26 9.87
N LYS A 16 11.04 -2.41 9.12
CA LYS A 16 11.08 -3.15 7.86
C LYS A 16 10.55 -4.59 8.00
N LYS A 17 10.83 -5.27 9.12
CA LYS A 17 10.42 -6.67 9.35
C LYS A 17 8.90 -6.87 9.39
N LEU A 18 8.18 -5.86 9.90
CA LEU A 18 6.71 -5.86 9.94
C LEU A 18 6.13 -5.78 8.54
N PHE A 19 6.76 -5.00 7.67
CA PHE A 19 6.32 -4.83 6.30
C PHE A 19 6.71 -5.97 5.38
N GLU A 20 7.84 -6.62 5.61
CA GLU A 20 8.26 -7.77 4.81
C GLU A 20 7.24 -8.91 4.84
N ASN A 21 6.51 -9.06 5.95
CA ASN A 21 5.45 -10.05 6.15
C ASN A 21 4.03 -9.51 5.87
N SER A 22 3.92 -8.28 5.38
CA SER A 22 2.63 -7.62 5.20
C SER A 22 1.97 -7.99 3.87
N SER A 23 0.67 -8.30 3.93
CA SER A 23 -0.17 -8.61 2.76
C SER A 23 -0.28 -7.46 1.75
N PHE A 24 -0.03 -6.21 2.19
CA PHE A 24 0.00 -5.04 1.32
C PHE A 24 1.14 -5.12 0.28
N LEU A 25 2.28 -5.68 0.68
CA LEU A 25 3.46 -5.77 -0.19
C LEU A 25 3.46 -7.00 -1.08
N GLU A 26 2.65 -8.03 -0.81
CA GLU A 26 2.61 -9.25 -1.63
C GLU A 26 2.25 -8.97 -3.09
N ARG A 27 1.31 -8.04 -3.34
CA ARG A 27 0.90 -7.68 -4.70
C ARG A 27 1.99 -6.93 -5.46
N LEU A 28 2.71 -6.05 -4.76
CA LEU A 28 3.83 -5.27 -5.29
C LEU A 28 5.05 -6.17 -5.55
N LYS A 29 5.36 -7.08 -4.61
CA LYS A 29 6.39 -8.12 -4.74
C LYS A 29 6.11 -9.07 -5.91
N LYS A 30 4.87 -9.53 -6.09
CA LYS A 30 4.48 -10.39 -7.23
C LYS A 30 4.70 -9.73 -8.59
N LYS A 31 4.62 -8.40 -8.65
CA LYS A 31 4.92 -7.61 -9.86
C LYS A 31 6.38 -7.17 -9.95
N GLU A 32 7.19 -7.46 -8.92
CA GLU A 32 8.55 -6.97 -8.71
C GLU A 32 8.64 -5.45 -8.81
N TYR A 33 7.65 -4.74 -8.25
CA TYR A 33 7.72 -3.30 -8.11
C TYR A 33 8.57 -2.93 -6.90
N GLU A 34 9.42 -1.93 -7.07
CA GLU A 34 10.26 -1.41 -6.00
C GLU A 34 9.41 -0.57 -5.04
N VAL A 35 9.58 -0.83 -3.74
CA VAL A 35 8.89 -0.12 -2.67
C VAL A 35 9.93 0.45 -1.71
N ILE A 36 9.82 1.74 -1.41
CA ILE A 36 10.69 2.45 -0.48
C ILE A 36 10.16 2.25 0.94
N TYR A 37 11.02 1.79 1.84
CA TYR A 37 10.70 1.71 3.27
C TYR A 37 11.17 2.98 3.96
N MET A 38 10.22 3.65 4.59
CA MET A 38 10.42 4.83 5.41
C MET A 38 10.14 4.43 6.85
N VAL A 39 11.14 4.59 7.72
CA VAL A 39 11.07 4.11 9.12
C VAL A 39 11.15 5.25 10.12
N ASP A 40 11.51 6.45 9.67
CA ASP A 40 11.62 7.61 10.54
C ASP A 40 10.31 8.40 10.57
N ALA A 41 9.98 8.95 11.75
CA ALA A 41 8.80 9.79 11.92
C ALA A 41 8.86 11.07 11.05
N ILE A 42 10.06 11.54 10.70
CA ILE A 42 10.24 12.69 9.81
C ILE A 42 9.78 12.39 8.38
N ASP A 43 9.86 11.12 7.95
CA ASP A 43 9.52 10.71 6.58
C ASP A 43 8.05 10.98 6.28
N GLU A 44 7.18 10.81 7.28
CA GLU A 44 5.74 11.11 7.15
C GLU A 44 5.49 12.59 6.82
N TYR A 45 6.26 13.48 7.42
CA TYR A 45 6.20 14.91 7.11
C TYR A 45 6.72 15.21 5.70
N VAL A 46 7.82 14.56 5.31
CA VAL A 46 8.46 14.76 3.99
C VAL A 46 7.54 14.33 2.86
N VAL A 47 6.94 13.13 2.93
CA VAL A 47 6.03 12.65 1.87
C VAL A 47 4.71 13.43 1.81
N GLY A 48 4.30 14.03 2.92
CA GLY A 48 3.13 14.91 2.94
C GLY A 48 3.32 16.15 2.04
N GLN A 49 4.55 16.67 1.97
CA GLN A 49 4.92 17.80 1.11
C GLN A 49 5.36 17.35 -0.28
N LEU A 50 6.07 16.22 -0.37
CA LEU A 50 6.62 15.68 -1.61
C LEU A 50 5.56 14.82 -2.33
N LYS A 51 4.71 15.46 -3.15
CA LYS A 51 3.65 14.76 -3.91
C LYS A 51 4.14 14.09 -5.19
N GLU A 52 5.15 14.68 -5.83
CA GLU A 52 5.77 14.16 -7.05
C GLU A 52 7.30 14.29 -6.95
N TYR A 53 7.98 13.31 -7.54
CA TYR A 53 9.41 13.31 -7.74
C TYR A 53 9.69 12.81 -9.15
N ASP A 54 10.47 13.56 -9.92
CA ASP A 54 10.85 13.19 -11.29
C ASP A 54 9.63 12.84 -12.20
N CYS A 55 8.59 13.67 -12.15
CA CYS A 55 7.31 13.47 -12.85
C CYS A 55 6.57 12.16 -12.51
N LYS A 56 6.93 11.51 -11.40
CA LYS A 56 6.25 10.33 -10.85
C LYS A 56 5.58 10.69 -9.53
N LYS A 57 4.36 10.24 -9.34
CA LYS A 57 3.61 10.47 -8.09
C LYS A 57 4.12 9.54 -7.00
N LEU A 58 4.14 10.04 -5.78
CA LEU A 58 4.38 9.21 -4.59
C LEU A 58 3.04 8.65 -4.11
N ASP A 59 2.91 7.32 -4.10
CA ASP A 59 1.72 6.61 -3.64
C ASP A 59 2.06 5.67 -2.47
N SER A 60 1.18 5.62 -1.48
CA SER A 60 1.41 4.85 -0.26
C SER A 60 0.88 3.44 -0.41
N SER A 61 1.74 2.46 -0.15
CA SER A 61 1.45 1.02 -0.26
C SER A 61 0.37 0.54 0.70
N THR A 62 0.11 1.28 1.78
CA THR A 62 -0.88 0.97 2.81
C THR A 62 -2.20 1.71 2.61
N LYS A 63 -2.28 2.73 1.74
CA LYS A 63 -3.52 3.46 1.51
C LYS A 63 -4.51 2.61 0.71
N GLU A 64 -5.72 2.53 1.23
CA GLU A 64 -6.83 1.84 0.59
C GLU A 64 -7.14 2.50 -0.77
N GLY A 65 -7.04 1.74 -1.85
CA GLY A 65 -7.25 2.24 -3.22
C GLY A 65 -6.00 2.40 -4.08
N LEU A 66 -4.86 1.81 -3.71
CA LEU A 66 -3.67 1.76 -4.56
C LEU A 66 -4.00 1.23 -5.96
N LYS A 67 -4.02 2.13 -6.95
CA LYS A 67 -4.38 1.82 -8.34
C LYS A 67 -3.13 1.34 -9.07
N LEU A 68 -2.86 0.03 -8.98
CA LEU A 68 -1.93 -0.61 -9.90
C LEU A 68 -2.57 -0.58 -11.29
N VAL A 69 -2.22 0.41 -12.11
CA VAL A 69 -2.65 0.47 -13.51
C VAL A 69 -1.92 -0.63 -14.27
N ASP A 70 -2.52 -1.81 -14.27
CA ASP A 70 -2.10 -2.95 -15.05
C ASP A 70 -2.32 -2.66 -16.53
N ILE A 71 -1.24 -2.38 -17.28
CA ILE A 71 -1.31 -2.31 -18.74
C ILE A 71 -1.63 -3.71 -19.33
N PHE A 72 -1.37 -4.79 -18.57
CA PHE A 72 -1.51 -6.18 -19.04
C PHE A 72 -2.66 -6.99 -18.43
N THR A 73 -3.27 -6.57 -17.32
CA THR A 73 -4.14 -7.46 -16.53
C THR A 73 -5.54 -6.89 -16.33
N LYS A 74 -6.39 -7.05 -17.34
CA LYS A 74 -7.83 -6.76 -17.30
C LYS A 74 -8.67 -7.78 -16.50
N ALA A 75 -8.08 -8.58 -15.60
CA ALA A 75 -8.79 -9.72 -14.98
C ALA A 75 -8.38 -10.05 -13.53
N LEU A 76 -8.32 -9.07 -12.63
CA LEU A 76 -8.40 -9.35 -11.18
C LEU A 76 -9.79 -8.93 -10.67
N PRO A 77 -10.62 -9.89 -10.21
CA PRO A 77 -12.03 -9.63 -9.93
C PRO A 77 -12.19 -8.85 -8.63
N LYS A 78 -12.98 -7.78 -8.70
CA LYS A 78 -13.41 -6.92 -7.57
C LYS A 78 -13.99 -7.71 -6.37
N PHE A 79 -14.38 -8.96 -6.59
CA PHE A 79 -15.05 -9.86 -5.64
C PHE A 79 -14.31 -10.07 -4.32
N ARG A 80 -12.97 -10.09 -4.31
CA ARG A 80 -12.21 -10.39 -3.07
C ARG A 80 -12.00 -9.17 -2.17
N PHE A 81 -12.30 -7.97 -2.67
CA PHE A 81 -12.11 -6.71 -1.94
C PHE A 81 -13.29 -6.44 -0.98
N GLU A 82 -14.51 -6.83 -1.38
CA GLU A 82 -15.73 -6.62 -0.59
C GLU A 82 -15.75 -7.49 0.68
N THR A 83 -15.28 -8.75 0.57
CA THR A 83 -15.23 -9.69 1.70
C THR A 83 -14.28 -9.24 2.81
N LEU A 84 -13.13 -8.64 2.47
CA LEU A 84 -12.16 -8.18 3.48
C LEU A 84 -12.66 -6.95 4.24
N HIS A 85 -13.38 -6.05 3.56
CA HIS A 85 -13.97 -4.87 4.19
C HIS A 85 -15.07 -5.26 5.18
N GLU A 86 -15.85 -6.30 4.85
CA GLU A 86 -16.85 -6.85 5.76
C GLU A 86 -16.20 -7.54 6.99
N GLN A 87 -15.15 -8.34 6.79
CA GLN A 87 -14.48 -9.02 7.91
C GLN A 87 -13.77 -8.05 8.88
N LEU A 88 -13.13 -6.99 8.36
CA LEU A 88 -12.51 -5.95 9.19
C LEU A 88 -13.55 -5.08 9.92
N GLY A 89 -14.69 -4.81 9.28
CA GLY A 89 -15.80 -4.07 9.89
C GLY A 89 -16.43 -4.78 11.09
N VAL A 90 -16.45 -6.12 11.08
CA VAL A 90 -16.96 -6.92 12.20
C VAL A 90 -15.98 -6.92 13.38
N THR A 91 -14.67 -6.96 13.12
CA THR A 91 -13.64 -6.96 14.17
C THR A 91 -13.55 -5.62 14.89
N SER A 92 -13.73 -4.49 14.19
CA SER A 92 -13.78 -3.17 14.83
C SER A 92 -15.02 -2.92 15.69
N LYS A 93 -16.12 -3.64 15.46
CA LYS A 93 -17.32 -3.54 16.31
C LYS A 93 -17.14 -4.30 17.63
N HIS A 94 -16.55 -5.49 17.59
CA HIS A 94 -16.29 -6.28 18.80
C HIS A 94 -15.32 -5.58 19.76
N LEU A 95 -14.30 -4.88 19.26
CA LEU A 95 -13.34 -4.19 20.12
C LEU A 95 -13.92 -2.99 20.90
N LYS A 96 -15.08 -2.46 20.48
CA LYS A 96 -15.77 -1.34 21.15
C LYS A 96 -16.77 -1.78 22.22
N GLU A 97 -17.17 -3.05 22.23
CA GLU A 97 -18.14 -3.57 23.22
C GLU A 97 -17.47 -4.20 24.45
N GLU A 98 -16.16 -4.39 24.44
CA GLU A 98 -15.39 -4.92 25.59
C GLU A 98 -14.60 -3.85 26.37
N CYS A 99 -14.91 -2.56 26.17
CA CYS A 99 -14.28 -1.45 26.90
C CYS A 99 -15.29 -0.59 27.67
#